data_AF-A0A2J4QCZ8-F1
#
_entry.id   AF-A0A2J4QCZ8-F1
#
_cell.length_a   1.000
_cell.length_b   1.000
_cell.length_c   1.000
_cell.angle_alpha   90.00
_cell.angle_beta   90.00
_cell.angle_gamma   90.00
#
_symmetry.space_group_name_H-M   'P 1'
#
loop_
_entity.id
_entity.type
_entity.pdbx_description
1 polymer ?
#
loop_
_entity_poly.entity_id
_entity_poly.type
_entity_poly.pdbx_seq_one_letter_code
_entity_poly.pdbx_strand_id
1 'polypeptide(L)'
;MKISFFKSLYVQVLSAIAIGILLGHFYPELGAQMKPLGDAFVKLIKMIIAPVIFCTVVTGIAGMESMKAVGRTGAVALLYFEIVSTIALIIGLIIVNVVQPGAGMNVDPATLDAKAVAVYAEQAKDQGIVAFLLDIIPGSVIGAFASGNILQVLMFAVLFGFALHRLGSKGQLIFNVIESFSQVIFGIINMIMRLAPIGAFGAMAFTIGKYGVGTLVQLGQLIVCFYITCILFVVVVLGSIAKATGFSIFKFIRYIREELLIVLGTSSSESALPRMLDKMEKLGCRKSVVGLVIPTGYSFNLDGTSIYLTMAAVFIAQATNSHMDIFHQITLLVVLLLSSKGAAGVTGSGFIVLAATISAVGHLPVAGLALILGIDRFMSEARALTNL
;
A
#
# COMPACT_ATOMS: atom_id res chain seq x y z
N MET A 1 -4.59 23.68 25.17
CA MET A 1 -3.41 24.38 24.61
C MET A 1 -3.67 24.61 23.11
N LYS A 2 -3.88 25.85 22.66
CA LYS A 2 -4.14 26.16 21.23
C LYS A 2 -2.87 25.86 20.43
N ILE A 3 -2.81 24.71 19.75
CA ILE A 3 -1.73 24.41 18.79
C ILE A 3 -1.88 25.44 17.67
N SER A 4 -0.89 26.32 17.52
CA SER A 4 -0.84 27.31 16.43
C SER A 4 -1.08 26.61 15.09
N PHE A 5 -1.94 27.20 14.25
CA PHE A 5 -2.35 26.66 12.96
C PHE A 5 -1.15 26.22 12.09
N PHE A 6 -0.03 26.95 12.14
CA PHE A 6 1.21 26.66 11.41
C PHE A 6 2.09 25.56 12.03
N LYS A 7 1.82 25.13 13.26
CA LYS A 7 2.51 24.01 13.92
C LYS A 7 1.82 22.66 13.66
N SER A 8 0.64 22.66 13.05
CA SER A 8 -0.04 21.41 12.70
C SER A 8 0.64 20.78 11.48
N LEU A 9 1.10 19.53 11.62
CA LEU A 9 1.70 18.78 10.52
C LEU A 9 0.77 18.71 9.31
N TYR A 10 -0.55 18.64 9.55
CA TYR A 10 -1.59 18.71 8.53
C TYR A 10 -1.44 19.93 7.61
N VAL A 11 -1.30 21.13 8.19
CA VAL A 11 -1.18 22.38 7.42
C VAL A 11 0.15 22.44 6.69
N GLN A 12 1.23 21.96 7.32
CA GLN A 12 2.56 21.93 6.72
C GLN A 12 2.61 21.01 5.49
N VAL A 13 2.05 19.81 5.60
CA VAL A 13 2.02 18.84 4.48
C VAL A 13 1.16 19.36 3.34
N LEU A 14 -0.02 19.93 3.62
CA LEU A 14 -0.86 20.53 2.57
C LEU A 14 -0.16 21.69 1.84
N SER A 15 0.47 22.58 2.61
CA SER A 15 1.20 23.71 2.04
C SER A 15 2.36 23.21 1.18
N ALA A 16 3.10 22.22 1.66
CA ALA A 16 4.21 21.62 0.94
C ALA A 16 3.77 20.90 -0.35
N ILE A 17 2.66 20.16 -0.32
CA ILE A 17 2.05 19.56 -1.51
C ILE A 17 1.67 20.64 -2.53
N ALA A 18 0.97 21.69 -2.09
CA ALA A 18 0.54 22.78 -2.96
C ALA A 18 1.74 23.48 -3.63
N ILE A 19 2.78 23.80 -2.85
CA ILE A 19 4.01 24.42 -3.37
C ILE A 19 4.71 23.46 -4.35
N GLY A 20 4.74 22.16 -4.04
CA GLY A 20 5.33 21.14 -4.91
C GLY A 20 4.61 21.04 -6.26
N ILE A 21 3.28 21.02 -6.25
CA ILE A 21 2.46 21.03 -7.47
C ILE A 21 2.73 22.29 -8.29
N LEU A 22 2.74 23.48 -7.66
CA LEU A 22 2.99 24.74 -8.35
C LEU A 22 4.40 24.76 -8.97
N LEU A 23 5.42 24.31 -8.25
CA LEU A 23 6.79 24.20 -8.76
C LEU A 23 6.86 23.24 -9.96
N GLY A 24 6.29 22.04 -9.84
CA GLY A 24 6.28 21.06 -10.92
C GLY A 24 5.49 21.52 -12.15
N HIS A 25 4.47 22.37 -11.98
CA HIS A 25 3.68 22.91 -13.08
C HIS A 25 4.39 24.07 -13.79
N PHE A 26 4.89 25.06 -13.05
CA PHE A 26 5.51 26.26 -13.63
C PHE A 26 6.98 26.06 -14.01
N TYR A 27 7.69 25.17 -13.32
CA TYR A 27 9.11 24.85 -13.55
C TYR A 27 9.32 23.32 -13.61
N PRO A 28 8.85 22.62 -14.67
CA PRO A 28 8.82 21.15 -14.71
C PRO A 28 10.18 20.47 -14.54
N GLU A 29 11.25 21.00 -15.16
CA GLU A 29 12.60 20.46 -15.02
C GLU A 29 13.09 20.51 -13.57
N LEU A 30 12.87 21.65 -12.90
CA LEU A 30 13.23 21.82 -11.50
C LEU A 30 12.37 20.92 -10.60
N GLY A 31 11.08 20.79 -10.90
CA GLY A 31 10.18 19.87 -10.19
C GLY A 31 10.63 18.42 -10.28
N ALA A 32 11.03 17.97 -11.48
CA ALA A 32 11.58 16.62 -11.68
C ALA A 32 12.87 16.39 -10.88
N GLN A 33 13.70 17.43 -10.71
CA GLN A 33 14.93 17.37 -9.90
C GLN A 33 14.68 17.29 -8.39
N MET A 34 13.46 17.58 -7.90
CA MET A 34 13.13 17.48 -6.47
C MET A 34 12.88 16.04 -5.98
N LYS A 35 12.88 15.05 -6.89
CA LYS A 35 12.73 13.61 -6.56
C LYS A 35 13.55 13.13 -5.36
N PRO A 36 14.84 13.51 -5.19
CA PRO A 36 15.66 13.03 -4.08
C PRO A 36 15.08 13.37 -2.69
N LEU A 37 14.32 14.46 -2.56
CA LEU A 37 13.69 14.83 -1.29
C LEU A 37 12.58 13.84 -0.90
N GLY A 38 11.75 13.45 -1.87
CA GLY A 38 10.72 12.41 -1.69
C GLY A 38 11.33 11.04 -1.40
N ASP A 39 12.32 10.64 -2.22
CA ASP A 39 13.01 9.37 -2.04
C ASP A 39 13.74 9.26 -0.69
N ALA A 40 14.40 10.34 -0.26
CA ALA A 40 15.09 10.39 1.04
C ALA A 40 14.11 10.21 2.20
N PHE A 41 12.94 10.86 2.15
CA PHE A 41 11.91 10.69 3.18
C PHE A 41 11.40 9.24 3.24
N VAL A 42 11.06 8.65 2.09
CA VAL A 42 10.62 7.24 2.03
C VAL A 42 11.72 6.31 2.55
N LYS A 43 12.98 6.57 2.20
CA LYS A 43 14.13 5.77 2.67
C LYS A 43 14.32 5.85 4.19
N LEU A 44 14.13 7.03 4.79
CA LEU A 44 14.17 7.20 6.25
C LEU A 44 13.07 6.39 6.94
N ILE A 45 11.85 6.37 6.40
CA ILE A 45 10.77 5.56 6.96
C ILE A 45 11.05 4.07 6.79
N LYS A 46 11.45 3.62 5.59
CA LYS A 46 11.80 2.22 5.30
C LYS A 46 12.88 1.67 6.24
N MET A 47 13.87 2.48 6.58
CA MET A 47 14.93 2.12 7.53
C MET A 47 14.38 1.70 8.92
N ILE A 48 13.28 2.31 9.35
CA ILE A 48 12.73 2.11 10.70
C ILE A 48 11.59 1.09 10.72
N ILE A 49 10.91 0.83 9.60
CA ILE A 49 9.75 -0.07 9.55
C ILE A 49 10.03 -1.48 10.10
N ALA A 50 11.10 -2.14 9.65
CA ALA A 50 11.36 -3.52 10.06
C ALA A 50 11.58 -3.66 11.59
N PRO A 51 12.44 -2.84 12.24
CA PRO A 51 12.53 -2.80 13.69
C PRO A 51 11.21 -2.49 14.40
N VAL A 52 10.40 -1.55 13.89
CA VAL A 52 9.09 -1.20 14.45
C VAL A 52 8.15 -2.40 14.44
N ILE A 53 8.01 -3.05 13.28
CA ILE A 53 7.12 -4.19 13.10
C ILE A 53 7.54 -5.31 14.06
N PHE A 54 8.84 -5.63 14.11
CA PHE A 54 9.33 -6.64 15.02
C PHE A 54 8.94 -6.35 16.47
N CYS A 55 9.24 -5.15 16.97
CA CYS A 55 8.94 -4.79 18.35
C CYS A 55 7.44 -4.82 18.64
N THR A 56 6.64 -4.28 17.73
CA THR A 56 5.18 -4.14 17.90
C THR A 56 4.48 -5.50 17.86
N VAL A 57 4.87 -6.37 16.92
CA VAL A 57 4.32 -7.73 16.81
C VAL A 57 4.73 -8.57 18.01
N VAL A 58 6.02 -8.54 18.40
CA VAL A 58 6.52 -9.31 19.54
C VAL A 58 5.85 -8.87 20.83
N THR A 59 5.83 -7.57 21.14
CA THR A 59 5.17 -7.06 22.35
C THR A 59 3.66 -7.26 22.31
N GLY A 60 3.06 -7.14 21.12
CA GLY A 60 1.64 -7.39 20.90
C GLY A 60 1.23 -8.83 21.21
N ILE A 61 1.98 -9.83 20.73
CA ILE A 61 1.70 -11.26 20.97
C ILE A 61 2.09 -11.65 22.39
N ALA A 62 3.28 -11.28 22.84
CA ALA A 62 3.79 -11.67 24.16
C ALA A 62 2.97 -11.08 25.30
N GLY A 63 2.41 -9.88 25.11
CA GLY A 63 1.52 -9.21 26.07
C GLY A 63 0.09 -9.75 26.12
N MET A 64 -0.28 -10.75 25.32
CA MET A 64 -1.61 -11.37 25.39
C MET A 64 -1.71 -12.39 26.51
N GLU A 65 -2.83 -12.40 27.23
CA GLU A 65 -3.10 -13.40 28.28
C GLU A 65 -3.35 -14.82 27.74
N SER A 66 -3.75 -14.95 26.47
CA SER A 66 -4.15 -16.24 25.89
C SER A 66 -3.70 -16.42 24.44
N MET A 67 -3.00 -17.53 24.17
CA MET A 67 -2.62 -17.93 22.81
C MET A 67 -3.80 -18.29 21.92
N LYS A 68 -4.92 -18.76 22.50
CA LYS A 68 -6.16 -18.95 21.73
C LYS A 68 -6.68 -17.63 21.19
N ALA A 69 -6.51 -16.54 21.94
CA ALA A 69 -6.92 -15.21 21.50
C ALA A 69 -6.00 -14.65 20.40
N VAL A 70 -4.68 -14.91 20.43
CA VAL A 70 -3.76 -14.56 19.32
C VAL A 70 -4.21 -15.23 18.03
N GLY A 71 -4.35 -16.56 18.04
CA GLY A 71 -4.73 -17.34 16.87
C GLY A 71 -6.10 -16.94 16.31
N ARG A 72 -7.09 -16.72 17.20
CA ARG A 72 -8.41 -16.24 16.80
C ARG A 72 -8.34 -14.85 16.14
N THR A 73 -7.57 -13.92 16.71
CA THR A 73 -7.45 -12.56 16.18
C THR A 73 -6.80 -12.57 14.80
N GLY A 74 -5.69 -13.31 14.64
CA GLY A 74 -5.01 -13.44 13.37
C GLY A 74 -5.87 -14.13 12.29
N ALA A 75 -6.55 -15.23 12.64
CA ALA A 75 -7.43 -15.94 11.70
C ALA A 75 -8.63 -15.08 11.26
N VAL A 76 -9.26 -14.36 12.19
CA VAL A 76 -10.35 -13.42 11.85
C VAL A 76 -9.84 -12.29 10.96
N ALA A 77 -8.65 -11.75 11.23
CA ALA A 77 -8.05 -10.71 10.39
C ALA A 77 -7.75 -11.21 8.97
N LEU A 78 -7.12 -12.37 8.82
CA LEU A 78 -6.85 -12.95 7.49
C LEU A 78 -8.13 -13.23 6.71
N LEU A 79 -9.15 -13.80 7.36
CA LEU A 79 -10.45 -14.04 6.74
C LEU A 79 -11.12 -12.72 6.32
N TYR A 80 -11.05 -11.70 7.18
CA TYR A 80 -11.53 -10.36 6.86
C TYR A 80 -10.81 -9.78 5.64
N PHE A 81 -9.47 -9.84 5.60
CA PHE A 81 -8.67 -9.35 4.48
C PHE A 81 -9.03 -10.06 3.18
N GLU A 82 -9.25 -11.36 3.23
CA GLU A 82 -9.59 -12.14 2.05
C GLU A 82 -10.96 -11.76 1.49
N ILE A 83 -11.97 -11.64 2.35
CA ILE A 83 -13.32 -11.24 1.95
C ILE A 83 -13.31 -9.82 1.38
N VAL A 84 -12.67 -8.87 2.08
CA VAL A 84 -12.70 -7.46 1.70
C VAL A 84 -11.90 -7.20 0.42
N SER A 85 -10.72 -7.82 0.26
CA SER A 85 -9.97 -7.75 -0.99
C SER A 85 -10.73 -8.37 -2.17
N THR A 86 -11.45 -9.48 -1.95
CA THR A 86 -12.32 -10.08 -2.98
C THR A 86 -13.44 -9.11 -3.40
N ILE A 87 -14.07 -8.43 -2.45
CA ILE A 87 -15.07 -7.41 -2.74
C ILE A 87 -14.45 -6.23 -3.53
N ALA A 88 -13.23 -5.80 -3.16
CA ALA A 88 -12.49 -4.76 -3.88
C ALA A 88 -12.23 -5.15 -5.35
N LEU A 89 -11.77 -6.37 -5.60
CA LEU A 89 -11.58 -6.92 -6.95
C LEU A 89 -12.89 -6.90 -7.75
N ILE A 90 -13.98 -7.39 -7.16
CA ILE A 90 -15.29 -7.46 -7.83
C ILE A 90 -15.82 -6.04 -8.14
N ILE A 91 -15.71 -5.10 -7.21
CA ILE A 91 -16.15 -3.72 -7.44
C ILE A 91 -15.32 -3.08 -8.56
N GLY A 92 -13.99 -3.25 -8.54
CA GLY A 92 -13.11 -2.81 -9.62
C GLY A 92 -13.55 -3.36 -10.97
N LEU A 93 -13.87 -4.66 -11.03
CA LEU A 93 -14.34 -5.33 -12.24
C LEU A 93 -15.68 -4.77 -12.73
N ILE A 94 -16.65 -4.60 -11.84
CA ILE A 94 -17.98 -4.09 -12.20
C ILE A 94 -17.85 -2.68 -12.78
N ILE A 95 -17.15 -1.78 -12.08
CA ILE A 95 -17.06 -0.38 -12.49
C ILE A 95 -16.33 -0.23 -13.83
N VAL A 96 -15.20 -0.94 -14.05
CA VAL A 96 -14.47 -0.83 -15.32
C VAL A 96 -15.24 -1.41 -16.51
N ASN A 97 -16.05 -2.45 -16.31
CA ASN A 97 -16.90 -3.00 -17.37
C ASN A 97 -18.10 -2.11 -17.69
N VAL A 98 -18.61 -1.35 -16.71
CA VAL A 98 -19.73 -0.41 -16.91
C VAL A 98 -19.27 0.90 -17.55
N VAL A 99 -18.18 1.48 -17.05
CA VAL A 99 -17.67 2.78 -17.52
C VAL A 99 -16.88 2.64 -18.82
N GLN A 100 -16.23 1.50 -19.03
CA GLN A 100 -15.42 1.18 -20.22
C GLN A 100 -14.39 2.26 -20.59
N PRO A 101 -13.52 2.68 -19.67
CA PRO A 101 -12.60 3.80 -19.90
C PRO A 101 -11.57 3.57 -21.02
N GLY A 102 -11.35 2.32 -21.46
CA GLY A 102 -10.45 2.00 -22.57
C GLY A 102 -11.15 1.86 -23.93
N ALA A 103 -12.49 1.87 -23.97
CA ALA A 103 -13.23 1.64 -25.20
C ALA A 103 -12.99 2.77 -26.23
N GLY A 104 -12.77 2.39 -27.48
CA GLY A 104 -12.56 3.34 -28.59
C GLY A 104 -11.13 3.84 -28.77
N MET A 105 -10.18 3.46 -27.90
CA MET A 105 -8.77 3.80 -28.09
C MET A 105 -8.12 3.07 -29.27
N ASN A 106 -8.55 1.83 -29.55
CA ASN A 106 -8.11 1.01 -30.68
C ASN A 106 -6.58 0.97 -30.87
N VAL A 107 -5.85 0.82 -29.76
CA VAL A 107 -4.39 0.83 -29.76
C VAL A 107 -3.87 -0.48 -30.34
N ASP A 108 -2.98 -0.38 -31.32
CA ASP A 108 -2.23 -1.53 -31.82
C ASP A 108 -1.08 -1.88 -30.85
N PRO A 109 -1.09 -3.05 -30.20
CA PRO A 109 -0.01 -3.46 -29.29
C PRO A 109 1.38 -3.49 -29.92
N ALA A 110 1.50 -3.64 -31.25
CA ALA A 110 2.77 -3.66 -31.95
C ALA A 110 3.46 -2.28 -32.00
N THR A 111 2.70 -1.20 -31.78
CA THR A 111 3.22 0.17 -31.77
C THR A 111 3.71 0.63 -30.38
N LEU A 112 3.50 -0.19 -29.35
CA LEU A 112 3.87 0.12 -27.97
C LEU A 112 5.33 -0.25 -27.67
N ASP A 113 5.99 0.57 -26.86
CA ASP A 113 7.38 0.35 -26.46
C ASP A 113 7.49 -0.82 -25.47
N ALA A 114 7.61 -2.03 -26.01
CA ALA A 114 7.80 -3.25 -25.24
C ALA A 114 9.11 -3.25 -24.43
N LYS A 115 10.12 -2.45 -24.80
CA LYS A 115 11.40 -2.40 -24.06
C LYS A 115 11.24 -1.68 -22.72
N ALA A 116 10.39 -0.66 -22.65
CA ALA A 116 10.12 0.08 -21.42
C ALA A 116 9.44 -0.78 -20.33
N VAL A 117 8.76 -1.87 -20.71
CA VAL A 117 8.04 -2.77 -19.80
C VAL A 117 8.72 -4.14 -19.60
N ALA A 118 9.73 -4.46 -20.40
CA ALA A 118 10.46 -5.73 -20.34
C ALA A 118 11.09 -6.00 -18.96
N VAL A 119 11.60 -4.96 -18.28
CA VAL A 119 12.19 -5.09 -16.93
C VAL A 119 11.17 -5.61 -15.91
N TYR A 120 9.92 -5.13 -16.00
CA TYR A 120 8.84 -5.55 -15.10
C TYR A 120 8.36 -6.97 -15.41
N ALA A 121 8.37 -7.35 -16.70
CA ALA A 121 8.00 -8.70 -17.14
C ALA A 121 9.04 -9.77 -16.76
N GLU A 122 10.35 -9.45 -16.79
CA GLU A 122 11.39 -10.35 -16.32
C GLU A 122 11.31 -10.55 -14.79
N GLN A 123 11.11 -9.47 -14.02
CA GLN A 123 10.93 -9.55 -12.57
C GLN A 123 9.68 -10.35 -12.14
N ALA A 124 8.71 -10.49 -13.04
CA ALA A 124 7.50 -11.24 -12.79
C ALA A 124 7.66 -12.77 -12.93
N LYS A 125 8.65 -13.26 -13.70
CA LYS A 125 8.80 -14.69 -14.01
C LYS A 125 9.09 -15.56 -12.80
N ASP A 126 9.64 -14.98 -11.74
CA ASP A 126 10.01 -15.70 -10.50
C ASP A 126 8.88 -15.74 -9.46
N GLN A 127 7.69 -15.21 -9.75
CA GLN A 127 6.58 -15.10 -8.79
C GLN A 127 5.56 -16.25 -8.92
N GLY A 128 5.87 -17.41 -8.36
CA GLY A 128 4.91 -18.50 -8.13
C GLY A 128 4.39 -18.54 -6.68
N ILE A 129 3.22 -19.16 -6.45
CA ILE A 129 2.66 -19.32 -5.08
C ILE A 129 3.62 -20.05 -4.16
N VAL A 130 4.26 -21.12 -4.66
CA VAL A 130 5.25 -21.88 -3.89
C VAL A 130 6.48 -21.02 -3.58
N ALA A 131 6.96 -20.26 -4.56
CA ALA A 131 8.09 -19.35 -4.37
C ALA A 131 7.76 -18.25 -3.35
N PHE A 132 6.55 -17.67 -3.41
CA PHE A 132 6.07 -16.70 -2.43
C PHE A 132 6.01 -17.30 -1.02
N LEU A 133 5.40 -18.48 -0.84
CA LEU A 133 5.32 -19.14 0.46
C LEU A 133 6.69 -19.47 1.04
N LEU A 134 7.64 -19.89 0.20
CA LEU A 134 9.03 -20.13 0.61
C LEU A 134 9.76 -18.83 0.93
N ASP A 135 9.49 -17.73 0.22
CA ASP A 135 10.10 -16.41 0.48
C ASP A 135 9.66 -15.81 1.83
N ILE A 136 8.52 -16.22 2.39
CA ILE A 136 8.11 -15.84 3.75
C ILE A 136 9.16 -16.31 4.79
N ILE A 137 9.86 -17.41 4.51
CA ILE A 137 10.87 -17.98 5.40
C ILE A 137 12.25 -17.38 5.05
N PRO A 138 12.82 -16.49 5.88
CA PRO A 138 14.11 -15.90 5.56
C PRO A 138 15.24 -16.91 5.67
N GLY A 139 16.20 -16.84 4.74
CA GLY A 139 17.45 -17.61 4.85
C GLY A 139 18.29 -17.24 6.08
N SER A 140 18.16 -16.00 6.58
CA SER A 140 18.67 -15.61 7.90
C SER A 140 17.86 -14.45 8.49
N VAL A 141 17.70 -14.41 9.81
CA VAL A 141 16.98 -13.34 10.51
C VAL A 141 17.64 -11.99 10.23
N ILE A 142 18.96 -11.89 10.40
CA ILE A 142 19.71 -10.65 10.16
C ILE A 142 19.54 -10.21 8.69
N GLY A 143 19.54 -11.16 7.76
CA GLY A 143 19.29 -10.89 6.34
C GLY A 143 17.93 -10.25 6.10
N ALA A 144 16.87 -10.72 6.74
CA ALA A 144 15.51 -10.16 6.61
C ALA A 144 15.44 -8.69 7.06
N PHE A 145 16.10 -8.37 8.18
CA PHE A 145 16.19 -6.98 8.67
C PHE A 145 17.06 -6.11 7.75
N ALA A 146 18.17 -6.65 7.22
CA ALA A 146 19.08 -5.92 6.35
C ALA A 146 18.50 -5.65 4.95
N SER A 147 17.75 -6.61 4.39
CA SER A 147 17.07 -6.48 3.10
C SER A 147 15.78 -5.65 3.19
N GLY A 148 15.25 -5.46 4.40
CA GLY A 148 13.98 -4.77 4.63
C GLY A 148 12.76 -5.57 4.18
N ASN A 149 12.86 -6.91 4.10
CA ASN A 149 11.70 -7.75 3.77
C ASN A 149 10.74 -7.82 4.97
N ILE A 150 9.66 -7.04 4.88
CA ILE A 150 8.67 -6.86 5.94
C ILE A 150 7.99 -8.20 6.30
N LEU A 151 7.66 -9.01 5.30
CA LEU A 151 6.93 -10.26 5.51
C LEU A 151 7.79 -11.30 6.25
N GLN A 152 9.07 -11.38 5.89
CA GLN A 152 10.04 -12.21 6.59
C GLN A 152 10.26 -11.75 8.04
N VAL A 153 10.38 -10.43 8.26
CA VAL A 153 10.50 -9.86 9.61
C VAL A 153 9.24 -10.15 10.44
N LEU A 154 8.05 -10.03 9.84
CA LEU A 154 6.77 -10.36 10.47
C LEU A 154 6.72 -11.84 10.88
N MET A 155 7.09 -12.76 9.98
CA MET A 155 7.11 -14.20 10.28
C MET A 155 8.01 -14.51 11.48
N PHE A 156 9.24 -13.96 11.49
CA PHE A 156 10.14 -14.12 12.63
C PHE A 156 9.58 -13.49 13.90
N ALA A 157 9.00 -12.28 13.81
CA ALA A 157 8.41 -11.59 14.96
C ALA A 157 7.25 -12.36 15.58
N VAL A 158 6.42 -13.02 14.76
CA VAL A 158 5.33 -13.88 15.22
C VAL A 158 5.89 -15.08 15.98
N LEU A 159 6.85 -15.82 15.40
CA LEU A 159 7.49 -16.97 16.07
C LEU A 159 8.18 -16.57 17.38
N PHE A 160 8.90 -15.45 17.36
CA PHE A 160 9.58 -14.91 18.53
C PHE A 160 8.58 -14.52 19.61
N GLY A 161 7.50 -13.82 19.25
CA GLY A 161 6.43 -13.45 20.18
C GLY A 161 5.77 -14.65 20.84
N PHE A 162 5.49 -15.72 20.08
CA PHE A 162 4.97 -16.98 20.61
C PHE A 162 5.94 -17.66 21.58
N ALA A 163 7.22 -17.75 21.23
CA ALA A 163 8.24 -18.33 22.09
C ALA A 163 8.42 -17.53 23.39
N LEU A 164 8.45 -16.19 23.28
CA LEU A 164 8.56 -15.28 24.41
C LEU A 164 7.36 -15.39 25.35
N HIS A 165 6.15 -15.45 24.81
CA HIS A 165 4.94 -15.68 25.61
C HIS A 165 5.02 -17.00 26.39
N ARG A 166 5.45 -18.08 25.73
CA ARG A 166 5.53 -19.42 26.34
C ARG A 166 6.58 -19.51 27.46
N LEU A 167 7.60 -18.66 27.44
CA LEU A 167 8.60 -18.56 28.52
C LEU A 167 8.00 -18.00 29.83
N GLY A 168 6.85 -17.32 29.76
CA GLY A 168 6.19 -16.71 30.91
C GLY A 168 7.13 -15.74 31.64
N SER A 169 7.22 -15.87 32.97
CA SER A 169 8.03 -14.98 33.80
C SER A 169 9.53 -14.95 33.44
N LYS A 170 10.08 -16.05 32.90
CA LYS A 170 11.49 -16.10 32.46
C LYS A 170 11.76 -15.17 31.26
N GLY A 171 10.73 -14.87 30.47
CA GLY A 171 10.81 -13.97 29.32
C GLY A 171 10.68 -12.49 29.67
N GLN A 172 10.31 -12.14 30.91
CA GLN A 172 9.91 -10.77 31.26
C GLN A 172 11.03 -9.73 31.01
N LEU A 173 12.29 -10.08 31.27
CA LEU A 173 13.41 -9.20 30.99
C LEU A 173 13.49 -8.84 29.50
N ILE A 174 13.41 -9.85 28.63
CA ILE A 174 13.45 -9.67 27.18
C ILE A 174 12.24 -8.86 26.70
N PHE A 175 11.06 -9.15 27.24
CA PHE A 175 9.86 -8.37 26.95
C PHE A 175 10.05 -6.88 27.26
N ASN A 176 10.51 -6.55 28.47
CA ASN A 176 10.71 -5.17 28.91
C ASN A 176 11.78 -4.44 28.07
N VAL A 177 12.84 -5.14 27.66
CA VAL A 177 13.88 -4.60 26.77
C VAL A 177 13.29 -4.26 25.40
N ILE A 178 12.50 -5.17 24.81
CA ILE A 178 11.86 -4.95 23.50
C ILE A 178 10.83 -3.81 23.60
N GLU A 179 10.05 -3.74 24.68
CA GLU A 179 9.10 -2.65 24.89
C GLU A 179 9.80 -1.30 25.02
N SER A 180 10.89 -1.22 25.79
CA SER A 180 11.67 0.01 25.93
C SER A 180 12.32 0.41 24.60
N PHE A 181 12.85 -0.56 23.86
CA PHE A 181 13.41 -0.33 22.53
C PHE A 181 12.35 0.16 21.53
N SER A 182 11.13 -0.38 21.59
CA SER A 182 9.98 0.10 20.82
C SER A 182 9.71 1.59 21.07
N GLN A 183 9.74 2.03 22.34
CA GLN A 183 9.55 3.44 22.68
C GLN A 183 10.64 4.34 22.10
N VAL A 184 11.90 3.90 22.12
CA VAL A 184 13.02 4.62 21.48
C VAL A 184 12.77 4.76 19.98
N ILE A 185 12.36 3.67 19.33
CA ILE A 185 12.04 3.67 17.90
C ILE A 185 10.87 4.63 17.60
N PHE A 186 9.80 4.63 18.40
CA PHE A 186 8.71 5.62 18.28
C PHE A 186 9.20 7.07 18.46
N GLY A 187 10.20 7.30 19.33
CA GLY A 187 10.90 8.57 19.42
C GLY A 187 11.57 8.99 18.10
N ILE A 188 12.29 8.07 17.47
CA ILE A 188 12.94 8.28 16.16
C ILE A 188 11.92 8.57 15.08
N ILE A 189 10.82 7.82 15.04
CA ILE A 189 9.71 8.06 14.11
C ILE A 189 9.23 9.50 14.24
N ASN A 190 8.92 9.94 15.46
CA ASN A 190 8.46 11.31 15.70
C ASN A 190 9.44 12.39 15.22
N MET A 191 10.75 12.12 15.24
CA MET A 191 11.77 13.00 14.67
C MET A 191 11.70 13.02 13.13
N ILE A 192 11.67 11.84 12.49
CA ILE A 192 11.58 11.70 11.03
C ILE A 192 10.29 12.35 10.50
N MET A 193 9.17 12.21 11.22
CA MET A 193 7.89 12.78 10.80
C MET A 193 7.91 14.31 10.64
N ARG A 194 8.84 15.02 11.29
CA ARG A 194 9.00 16.47 11.08
C ARG A 194 9.48 16.81 9.67
N LEU A 195 10.08 15.86 8.97
CA LEU A 195 10.55 15.99 7.59
C LEU A 195 9.48 15.61 6.56
N ALA A 196 8.32 15.10 7.00
CA ALA A 196 7.25 14.66 6.11
C ALA A 196 6.76 15.73 5.10
N PRO A 197 6.65 17.03 5.47
CA PRO A 197 6.31 18.06 4.50
C PRO A 197 7.33 18.16 3.35
N ILE A 198 8.62 18.03 3.64
CA ILE A 198 9.69 18.11 2.63
C ILE A 198 9.61 16.91 1.68
N GLY A 199 9.36 15.72 2.22
CA GLY A 199 9.15 14.52 1.42
C GLY A 199 7.94 14.63 0.48
N ALA A 200 6.80 15.10 1.02
CA ALA A 200 5.57 15.32 0.24
C ALA A 200 5.75 16.38 -0.85
N PHE A 201 6.44 17.49 -0.55
CA PHE A 201 6.81 18.50 -1.54
C PHE A 201 7.61 17.91 -2.70
N GLY A 202 8.71 17.21 -2.38
CA GLY A 202 9.61 16.69 -3.41
C GLY A 202 8.96 15.64 -4.30
N ALA A 203 8.14 14.77 -3.70
CA ALA A 203 7.39 13.76 -4.42
C ALA A 203 6.32 14.37 -5.34
N MET A 204 5.53 15.35 -4.88
CA MET A 204 4.53 16.00 -5.72
C MET A 204 5.14 16.88 -6.82
N ALA A 205 6.22 17.59 -6.51
CA ALA A 205 6.97 18.36 -7.50
C ALA A 205 7.53 17.46 -8.62
N PHE A 206 8.06 16.29 -8.25
CA PHE A 206 8.51 15.28 -9.22
C PHE A 206 7.35 14.73 -10.04
N THR A 207 6.24 14.34 -9.41
CA THR A 207 5.08 13.78 -10.10
C THR A 207 4.56 14.77 -11.16
N ILE A 208 4.36 16.04 -10.80
CA ILE A 208 3.85 17.04 -11.75
C ILE A 208 4.92 17.44 -12.78
N GLY A 209 6.18 17.61 -12.36
CA GLY A 209 7.25 18.06 -13.25
C GLY A 209 7.68 17.04 -14.30
N LYS A 210 7.68 15.73 -13.96
CA LYS A 210 8.08 14.67 -14.90
C LYS A 210 6.94 14.23 -15.81
N TYR A 211 5.74 14.05 -15.27
CA TYR A 211 4.64 13.45 -16.02
C TYR A 211 3.72 14.51 -16.65
N GLY A 212 3.76 15.75 -16.15
CA GLY A 212 2.96 16.86 -16.66
C GLY A 212 1.47 16.70 -16.40
N VAL A 213 0.72 17.78 -16.57
CA VAL A 213 -0.75 17.77 -16.43
C VAL A 213 -1.42 17.23 -17.72
N GLY A 214 -0.72 17.26 -18.86
CA GLY A 214 -1.27 16.87 -20.17
C GLY A 214 -1.46 15.37 -20.37
N THR A 215 -0.61 14.52 -19.78
CA THR A 215 -0.76 13.05 -19.83
C THR A 215 -2.03 12.58 -19.09
N LEU A 216 -2.51 13.36 -18.11
CA LEU A 216 -3.76 13.11 -17.39
C LEU A 216 -5.00 13.27 -18.28
N VAL A 217 -4.92 13.91 -19.45
CA VAL A 217 -6.11 14.20 -20.28
C VAL A 217 -6.54 12.98 -21.07
N GLN A 218 -5.60 12.26 -21.69
CA GLN A 218 -5.91 11.10 -22.55
C GLN A 218 -6.32 9.86 -21.74
N LEU A 219 -5.83 9.72 -20.50
CA LEU A 219 -6.16 8.62 -19.59
C LEU A 219 -6.97 9.08 -18.37
N GLY A 220 -7.43 10.34 -18.40
CA GLY A 220 -8.14 10.96 -17.30
C GLY A 220 -9.42 10.24 -16.94
N GLN A 221 -10.09 9.64 -17.93
CA GLN A 221 -11.26 8.80 -17.69
C GLN A 221 -10.93 7.61 -16.79
N LEU A 222 -9.82 6.88 -17.04
CA LEU A 222 -9.39 5.78 -16.20
C LEU A 222 -9.03 6.26 -14.79
N ILE A 223 -8.28 7.37 -14.68
CA ILE A 223 -7.87 7.93 -13.38
C ILE A 223 -9.09 8.33 -12.56
N VAL A 224 -10.00 9.12 -13.14
CA VAL A 224 -11.23 9.57 -12.47
C VAL A 224 -12.09 8.38 -12.07
N CYS A 225 -12.26 7.41 -12.97
CA CYS A 225 -12.99 6.18 -12.71
C CYS A 225 -12.39 5.40 -11.53
N PHE A 226 -11.06 5.28 -11.48
CA PHE A 226 -10.35 4.62 -10.39
C PHE A 226 -10.51 5.36 -9.06
N TYR A 227 -10.33 6.67 -9.04
CA TYR A 227 -10.52 7.49 -7.83
C TYR A 227 -11.95 7.41 -7.29
N ILE A 228 -12.95 7.47 -8.17
CA ILE A 228 -14.36 7.29 -7.79
C ILE A 228 -14.58 5.89 -7.21
N THR A 229 -14.02 4.86 -7.84
CA THR A 229 -14.11 3.47 -7.35
C THR A 229 -13.50 3.33 -5.95
N CYS A 230 -12.32 3.90 -5.71
CA CYS A 230 -11.68 3.93 -4.40
C CYS A 230 -12.54 4.65 -3.35
N ILE A 231 -13.08 5.83 -3.68
CA ILE A 231 -13.96 6.58 -2.78
C ILE A 231 -15.23 5.77 -2.47
N LEU A 232 -15.84 5.17 -3.48
CA LEU A 232 -17.02 4.32 -3.34
C LEU A 232 -16.72 3.11 -2.45
N PHE A 233 -15.58 2.45 -2.65
CA PHE A 233 -15.14 1.35 -1.80
C PHE A 233 -14.99 1.77 -0.33
N VAL A 234 -14.29 2.88 -0.07
CA VAL A 234 -14.11 3.40 1.30
C VAL A 234 -15.44 3.80 1.94
N VAL A 235 -16.30 4.51 1.22
CA VAL A 235 -17.57 5.02 1.79
C VAL A 235 -18.63 3.93 1.93
N VAL A 236 -18.73 3.02 0.97
CA VAL A 236 -19.79 2.00 0.94
C VAL A 236 -19.33 0.73 1.65
N VAL A 237 -18.20 0.14 1.24
CA VAL A 237 -17.73 -1.13 1.82
C VAL A 237 -17.16 -0.90 3.21
N LEU A 238 -16.09 -0.10 3.34
CA LEU A 238 -15.51 0.16 4.67
C LEU A 238 -16.47 0.95 5.57
N GLY A 239 -17.29 1.83 4.99
CA GLY A 239 -18.33 2.55 5.73
C GLY A 239 -19.46 1.67 6.25
N SER A 240 -19.90 0.66 5.50
CA SER A 240 -20.88 -0.31 5.98
C SER A 240 -20.32 -1.19 7.09
N ILE A 241 -19.06 -1.65 6.95
CA ILE A 241 -18.34 -2.41 7.99
C ILE A 241 -18.18 -1.57 9.27
N ALA A 242 -17.74 -0.31 9.14
CA ALA A 242 -17.61 0.61 10.27
C ALA A 242 -18.95 0.84 10.97
N LYS A 243 -20.03 1.07 10.20
CA LYS A 243 -21.38 1.24 10.75
C LYS A 243 -21.86 -0.02 11.48
N ALA A 244 -21.63 -1.20 10.92
CA ALA A 244 -22.00 -2.48 11.52
C ALA A 244 -21.22 -2.77 12.82
N THR A 245 -20.00 -2.24 12.94
CA THR A 245 -19.14 -2.38 14.13
C THR A 245 -19.30 -1.22 15.13
N GLY A 246 -20.15 -0.24 14.84
CA GLY A 246 -20.57 0.81 15.79
C GLY A 246 -19.78 2.12 15.73
N PHE A 247 -18.99 2.37 14.67
CA PHE A 247 -18.32 3.67 14.49
C PHE A 247 -18.52 4.26 13.09
N SER A 248 -18.17 5.54 12.94
CA SER A 248 -18.33 6.26 11.67
C SER A 248 -17.02 6.30 10.91
N ILE A 249 -17.03 5.83 9.66
CA ILE A 249 -15.88 5.92 8.75
C ILE A 249 -15.40 7.35 8.55
N PHE A 250 -16.31 8.32 8.47
CA PHE A 250 -15.94 9.73 8.29
C PHE A 250 -15.25 10.32 9.53
N LYS A 251 -15.64 9.90 10.74
CA LYS A 251 -14.94 10.28 11.96
C LYS A 251 -13.55 9.65 12.00
N PHE A 252 -13.42 8.40 11.55
CA PHE A 252 -12.15 7.70 11.46
C PHE A 252 -11.20 8.37 10.46
N ILE A 253 -11.65 8.65 9.24
CA ILE A 253 -10.89 9.39 8.21
C ILE A 253 -10.41 10.74 8.76
N ARG A 254 -11.27 11.46 9.50
CA ARG A 254 -10.89 12.74 10.14
C ARG A 254 -9.79 12.56 11.19
N TYR A 255 -9.80 11.44 11.93
CA TYR A 255 -8.80 11.13 12.95
C TYR A 255 -7.43 10.80 12.32
N ILE A 256 -7.41 10.06 11.21
CA ILE A 256 -6.19 9.65 10.49
C ILE A 256 -5.79 10.58 9.32
N ARG A 257 -6.38 11.79 9.26
CA ARG A 257 -6.16 12.73 8.14
C ARG A 257 -4.70 13.09 7.88
N GLU A 258 -3.87 13.10 8.92
CA GLU A 258 -2.45 13.45 8.78
C GLU A 258 -1.69 12.33 8.08
N GLU A 259 -1.99 11.08 8.43
CA GLU A 259 -1.45 9.87 7.83
C GLU A 259 -1.88 9.77 6.37
N LEU A 260 -3.16 10.00 6.07
CA LEU A 260 -3.67 10.05 4.70
C LEU A 260 -2.91 11.08 3.85
N LEU A 261 -2.64 12.29 4.35
CA LEU A 261 -1.87 13.28 3.60
C LEU A 261 -0.41 12.90 3.35
N ILE A 262 0.19 12.19 4.30
CA ILE A 262 1.58 11.71 4.17
C ILE A 262 1.62 10.59 3.13
N VAL A 263 0.64 9.69 3.16
CA VAL A 263 0.48 8.64 2.14
C VAL A 263 0.20 9.24 0.77
N LEU A 264 -0.66 10.27 0.67
CA LEU A 264 -0.91 11.00 -0.56
C LEU A 264 0.39 11.59 -1.12
N GLY A 265 1.15 12.31 -0.28
CA GLY A 265 2.40 12.94 -0.70
C GLY A 265 3.50 11.96 -1.06
N THR A 266 3.57 10.80 -0.41
CA THR A 266 4.65 9.82 -0.65
C THR A 266 4.29 8.68 -1.60
N SER A 267 3.00 8.51 -1.88
CA SER A 267 2.43 7.39 -2.65
C SER A 267 2.79 6.01 -2.08
N SER A 268 2.94 5.89 -0.76
CA SER A 268 3.27 4.65 -0.05
C SER A 268 2.52 4.56 1.27
N SER A 269 1.71 3.51 1.44
CA SER A 269 0.97 3.28 2.68
C SER A 269 1.93 3.04 3.85
N GLU A 270 3.05 2.33 3.60
CA GLU A 270 4.12 2.04 4.57
C GLU A 270 4.65 3.29 5.28
N SER A 271 4.65 4.44 4.61
CA SER A 271 5.09 5.71 5.18
C SER A 271 4.33 6.12 6.45
N ALA A 272 3.06 5.69 6.58
CA ALA A 272 2.20 6.00 7.70
C ALA A 272 2.13 4.89 8.76
N LEU A 273 2.66 3.68 8.48
CA LEU A 273 2.54 2.51 9.35
C LEU A 273 2.93 2.82 10.80
N PRO A 274 4.10 3.44 11.08
CA PRO A 274 4.48 3.70 12.47
C PRO A 274 3.51 4.59 13.24
N ARG A 275 2.92 5.58 12.56
CA ARG A 275 1.92 6.48 13.17
C ARG A 275 0.59 5.81 13.36
N MET A 276 0.21 4.91 12.46
CA MET A 276 -1.01 4.13 12.60
C MET A 276 -0.96 3.23 13.83
N LEU A 277 0.17 2.57 14.09
CA LEU A 277 0.37 1.78 15.30
C LEU A 277 0.10 2.61 16.57
N ASP A 278 0.77 3.76 16.69
CA ASP A 278 0.63 4.66 17.84
C ASP A 278 -0.79 5.28 17.95
N LYS A 279 -1.38 5.73 16.83
CA LYS A 279 -2.72 6.32 16.83
C LYS A 279 -3.81 5.31 17.17
N MET A 280 -3.72 4.09 16.66
CA MET A 280 -4.74 3.08 16.97
C MET A 280 -4.70 2.68 18.44
N GLU A 281 -3.51 2.57 19.05
CA GLU A 281 -3.39 2.39 20.50
C GLU A 281 -3.99 3.57 21.28
N LYS A 282 -3.67 4.81 20.90
CA LYS A 282 -4.23 6.03 21.51
C LYS A 282 -5.74 6.16 21.35
N LEU A 283 -6.31 5.60 20.28
CA LEU A 283 -7.76 5.55 20.05
C LEU A 283 -8.45 4.55 20.99
N GLY A 284 -7.70 3.66 21.66
CA GLY A 284 -8.21 2.67 22.60
C GLY A 284 -8.17 1.23 22.08
N CYS A 285 -7.58 0.98 20.90
CA CYS A 285 -7.37 -0.39 20.42
C CYS A 285 -6.33 -1.09 21.30
N ARG A 286 -6.57 -2.37 21.62
CA ARG A 286 -5.62 -3.18 22.39
C ARG A 286 -4.32 -3.32 21.62
N LYS A 287 -3.17 -3.08 22.28
CA LYS A 287 -1.82 -3.23 21.68
C LYS A 287 -1.65 -4.54 20.93
N SER A 288 -2.19 -5.63 21.46
CA SER A 288 -2.14 -6.95 20.85
C SER A 288 -2.86 -7.07 19.52
N VAL A 289 -4.02 -6.40 19.37
CA VAL A 289 -4.76 -6.36 18.11
C VAL A 289 -4.05 -5.45 17.12
N VAL A 290 -3.59 -4.28 17.57
CA VAL A 290 -2.84 -3.32 16.72
C VAL A 290 -1.56 -3.95 16.18
N GLY A 291 -0.76 -4.56 17.06
CA GLY A 291 0.53 -5.14 16.72
C GLY A 291 0.45 -6.37 15.84
N LEU A 292 -0.69 -7.06 15.81
CA LEU A 292 -0.89 -8.19 14.90
C LEU A 292 -1.58 -7.76 13.60
N VAL A 293 -2.72 -7.07 13.70
CA VAL A 293 -3.60 -6.83 12.55
C VAL A 293 -3.03 -5.78 11.60
N ILE A 294 -2.44 -4.69 12.10
CA ILE A 294 -1.96 -3.63 11.20
C ILE A 294 -0.75 -4.10 10.38
N PRO A 295 0.33 -4.69 10.98
CA PRO A 295 1.46 -5.15 10.18
C PRO A 295 1.09 -6.24 9.17
N THR A 296 0.21 -7.18 9.55
CA THR A 296 -0.28 -8.20 8.61
C THR A 296 -1.14 -7.58 7.50
N GLY A 297 -2.00 -6.60 7.81
CA GLY A 297 -2.84 -5.92 6.82
C GLY A 297 -2.02 -5.19 5.75
N TYR A 298 -0.89 -4.60 6.12
CA TYR A 298 0.01 -3.93 5.17
C TYR A 298 0.67 -4.85 4.14
N SER A 299 0.66 -6.15 4.37
CA SER A 299 1.13 -7.16 3.41
C SER A 299 -0.02 -7.88 2.71
N PHE A 300 -1.10 -8.17 3.44
CA PHE A 300 -2.18 -9.06 2.96
C PHE A 300 -3.49 -8.36 2.60
N ASN A 301 -3.66 -7.06 2.89
CA ASN A 301 -4.90 -6.30 2.67
C ASN A 301 -4.68 -5.04 1.85
N LEU A 302 -4.16 -5.20 0.64
CA LEU A 302 -3.91 -4.09 -0.28
C LEU A 302 -5.11 -3.86 -1.21
N ASP A 303 -6.27 -3.50 -0.65
CA ASP A 303 -7.55 -3.41 -1.37
C ASP A 303 -7.55 -2.39 -2.51
N GLY A 304 -6.91 -1.23 -2.32
CA GLY A 304 -6.68 -0.25 -3.38
C GLY A 304 -5.81 -0.79 -4.50
N THR A 305 -4.81 -1.61 -4.17
CA THR A 305 -4.01 -2.32 -5.17
C THR A 305 -4.87 -3.33 -5.92
N SER A 306 -5.72 -4.10 -5.24
CA SER A 306 -6.66 -5.03 -5.88
C SER A 306 -7.59 -4.32 -6.87
N ILE A 307 -8.23 -3.21 -6.48
CA ILE A 307 -9.06 -2.39 -7.38
C ILE A 307 -8.24 -1.95 -8.60
N TYR A 308 -7.04 -1.42 -8.39
CA TYR A 308 -6.16 -0.97 -9.47
C TYR A 308 -5.83 -2.09 -10.44
N LEU A 309 -5.38 -3.24 -9.92
CA LEU A 309 -4.93 -4.35 -10.75
C LEU A 309 -6.05 -4.86 -11.66
N THR A 310 -7.26 -4.98 -11.12
CA THR A 310 -8.44 -5.37 -11.91
C THR A 310 -8.78 -4.32 -12.95
N MET A 311 -8.88 -3.06 -12.56
CA MET A 311 -9.26 -1.98 -13.48
C MET A 311 -8.21 -1.78 -14.59
N ALA A 312 -6.93 -1.86 -14.26
CA ALA A 312 -5.83 -1.69 -15.19
C ALA A 312 -5.76 -2.84 -16.21
N ALA A 313 -5.92 -4.08 -15.76
CA ALA A 313 -5.93 -5.24 -16.67
C ALA A 313 -7.09 -5.18 -17.67
N VAL A 314 -8.31 -4.87 -17.21
CA VAL A 314 -9.49 -4.77 -18.09
C VAL A 314 -9.42 -3.52 -18.97
N PHE A 315 -8.88 -2.40 -18.47
CA PHE A 315 -8.62 -1.22 -19.28
C PHE A 315 -7.67 -1.53 -20.45
N ILE A 316 -6.58 -2.26 -20.19
CA ILE A 316 -5.66 -2.68 -21.26
C ILE A 316 -6.42 -3.50 -22.29
N ALA A 317 -7.24 -4.47 -21.85
CA ALA A 317 -8.06 -5.27 -22.75
C ALA A 317 -8.97 -4.41 -23.65
N GLN A 318 -9.66 -3.44 -23.06
CA GLN A 318 -10.52 -2.51 -23.77
C GLN A 318 -9.74 -1.64 -24.77
N ALA A 319 -8.58 -1.12 -24.34
CA ALA A 319 -7.76 -0.23 -25.15
C ALA A 319 -7.11 -0.94 -26.34
N THR A 320 -6.76 -2.22 -26.20
CA THR A 320 -6.14 -3.05 -27.25
C THR A 320 -7.14 -3.91 -28.01
N ASN A 321 -8.45 -3.71 -27.81
CA ASN A 321 -9.52 -4.52 -28.40
C ASN A 321 -9.37 -6.03 -28.14
N SER A 322 -8.76 -6.41 -27.02
CA SER A 322 -8.61 -7.80 -26.61
C SER A 322 -9.90 -8.27 -25.97
N HIS A 323 -10.51 -9.30 -26.56
CA HIS A 323 -11.79 -9.81 -26.09
C HIS A 323 -11.63 -10.50 -24.72
N MET A 324 -12.33 -9.99 -23.70
CA MET A 324 -12.43 -10.62 -22.38
C MET A 324 -13.87 -11.03 -22.11
N ASP A 325 -14.16 -12.32 -22.27
CA ASP A 325 -15.43 -12.87 -21.79
C ASP A 325 -15.45 -12.99 -20.24
N ILE A 326 -16.60 -13.40 -19.70
CA ILE A 326 -16.77 -13.57 -18.26
C ILE A 326 -15.79 -14.61 -17.69
N PHE A 327 -15.45 -15.66 -18.45
CA PHE A 327 -14.52 -16.69 -17.99
C PHE A 327 -13.09 -16.14 -17.85
N HIS A 328 -12.63 -15.33 -18.81
CA HIS A 328 -11.35 -14.63 -18.74
C HIS A 328 -11.32 -13.65 -17.57
N GLN A 329 -12.42 -12.92 -17.32
CA GLN A 329 -12.53 -11.99 -16.19
C GLN A 329 -12.49 -12.72 -14.84
N ILE A 330 -13.19 -13.85 -14.69
CA ILE A 330 -13.12 -14.67 -13.46
C ILE A 330 -11.72 -15.22 -13.26
N THR A 331 -11.10 -15.74 -14.32
CA THR A 331 -9.72 -16.25 -14.27
C THR A 331 -8.75 -15.15 -13.86
N LEU A 332 -8.90 -13.95 -14.42
CA LEU A 332 -8.16 -12.77 -14.02
C LEU A 332 -8.34 -12.47 -12.53
N LEU A 333 -9.57 -12.47 -12.01
CA LEU A 333 -9.82 -12.23 -10.58
C LEU A 333 -9.15 -13.26 -9.68
N VAL A 334 -9.17 -14.55 -10.05
CA VAL A 334 -8.52 -15.62 -9.27
C VAL A 334 -7.01 -15.43 -9.26
N VAL A 335 -6.40 -15.13 -10.42
CA VAL A 335 -4.96 -14.86 -10.50
C VAL A 335 -4.60 -13.62 -9.69
N LEU A 336 -5.41 -12.56 -9.77
CA LEU A 336 -5.22 -11.31 -9.02
C LEU A 336 -5.36 -11.48 -7.52
N LEU A 337 -6.31 -12.29 -7.07
CA LEU A 337 -6.51 -12.58 -5.66
C LEU A 337 -5.26 -13.25 -5.08
N LEU A 338 -4.60 -14.13 -5.84
CA LEU A 338 -3.37 -14.78 -5.43
C LEU A 338 -2.13 -13.87 -5.58
N SER A 339 -2.00 -13.16 -6.69
CA SER A 339 -0.83 -12.33 -6.98
C SER A 339 -0.78 -11.04 -6.15
N SER A 340 -1.94 -10.48 -5.78
CA SER A 340 -2.02 -9.27 -4.96
C SER A 340 -1.48 -9.44 -3.55
N LYS A 341 -1.53 -10.66 -2.97
CA LYS A 341 -0.96 -10.95 -1.64
C LYS A 341 0.57 -11.00 -1.62
N GLY A 342 1.19 -11.09 -2.80
CA GLY A 342 2.64 -10.99 -2.98
C GLY A 342 3.14 -9.55 -3.20
N ALA A 343 2.23 -8.57 -3.31
CA ALA A 343 2.62 -7.18 -3.51
C ALA A 343 3.11 -6.56 -2.19
N ALA A 344 4.33 -6.03 -2.17
CA ALA A 344 4.77 -5.16 -1.07
C ALA A 344 4.02 -3.82 -1.10
N GLY A 345 3.82 -3.15 0.04
CA GLY A 345 3.13 -1.84 0.14
C GLY A 345 3.94 -0.64 -0.36
N VAL A 346 4.94 -0.88 -1.22
CA VAL A 346 5.89 0.12 -1.75
C VAL A 346 5.47 0.63 -3.11
N THR A 347 5.88 1.84 -3.46
CA THR A 347 5.67 2.36 -4.82
C THR A 347 6.26 1.43 -5.89
N GLY A 348 5.48 1.16 -6.94
CA GLY A 348 5.91 0.38 -8.11
C GLY A 348 5.71 -1.14 -8.00
N SER A 349 5.48 -1.68 -6.79
CA SER A 349 5.19 -3.11 -6.60
C SER A 349 3.90 -3.54 -7.30
N GLY A 350 2.85 -2.71 -7.22
CA GLY A 350 1.57 -2.97 -7.88
C GLY A 350 1.71 -3.07 -9.40
N PHE A 351 2.65 -2.34 -10.01
CA PHE A 351 2.91 -2.42 -11.44
C PHE A 351 3.65 -3.71 -11.81
N ILE A 352 4.61 -4.16 -10.98
CA ILE A 352 5.27 -5.47 -11.14
C ILE A 352 4.25 -6.60 -11.06
N VAL A 353 3.36 -6.57 -10.06
CA VAL A 353 2.31 -7.58 -9.89
C VAL A 353 1.29 -7.57 -11.03
N LEU A 354 0.98 -6.40 -11.58
CA LEU A 354 0.16 -6.30 -12.79
C LEU A 354 0.83 -6.97 -13.98
N ALA A 355 2.13 -6.71 -14.18
CA ALA A 355 2.90 -7.34 -15.25
C ALA A 355 2.94 -8.87 -15.11
N ALA A 356 3.11 -9.36 -13.87
CA ALA A 356 3.06 -10.78 -13.56
C ALA A 356 1.68 -11.38 -13.85
N THR A 357 0.62 -10.68 -13.46
CA THR A 357 -0.75 -11.13 -13.69
C THR A 357 -1.05 -11.21 -15.19
N ILE A 358 -0.78 -10.15 -15.95
CA ILE A 358 -1.01 -10.12 -17.41
C ILE A 358 -0.26 -11.26 -18.10
N SER A 359 1.00 -11.47 -17.72
CA SER A 359 1.82 -12.57 -18.25
C SER A 359 1.24 -13.95 -17.88
N ALA A 360 0.75 -14.11 -16.65
CA ALA A 360 0.20 -15.36 -16.15
C ALA A 360 -1.14 -15.73 -16.80
N VAL A 361 -2.02 -14.75 -17.07
CA VAL A 361 -3.31 -15.05 -17.72
C VAL A 361 -3.19 -15.16 -19.25
N GLY A 362 -2.09 -14.70 -19.84
CA GLY A 362 -1.64 -15.03 -21.21
C GLY A 362 -2.45 -14.48 -22.38
N HIS A 363 -3.64 -13.91 -22.13
CA HIS A 363 -4.56 -13.41 -23.17
C HIS A 363 -4.51 -11.89 -23.36
N LEU A 364 -3.74 -11.17 -22.54
CA LEU A 364 -3.56 -9.73 -22.61
C LEU A 364 -2.14 -9.38 -23.08
N PRO A 365 -1.98 -8.40 -23.98
CA PRO A 365 -0.67 -8.01 -24.46
C PRO A 365 0.12 -7.30 -23.35
N VAL A 366 1.28 -7.87 -22.97
CA VAL A 366 2.19 -7.25 -21.98
C VAL A 366 2.61 -5.85 -22.40
N ALA A 367 2.72 -5.59 -23.71
CA ALA A 367 3.01 -4.26 -24.25
C ALA A 367 1.97 -3.21 -23.85
N GLY A 368 0.72 -3.62 -23.57
CA GLY A 368 -0.35 -2.76 -23.06
C GLY A 368 -0.05 -2.09 -21.72
N LEU A 369 0.88 -2.64 -20.92
CA LEU A 369 1.40 -1.99 -19.71
C LEU A 369 2.00 -0.61 -20.00
N ALA A 370 2.55 -0.39 -21.19
CA ALA A 370 3.12 0.90 -21.57
C ALA A 370 2.08 2.03 -21.56
N LEU A 371 0.80 1.70 -21.81
CA LEU A 371 -0.32 2.67 -21.81
C LEU A 371 -0.55 3.26 -20.42
N ILE A 372 -0.34 2.47 -19.37
CA ILE A 372 -0.63 2.87 -17.99
C ILE A 372 0.63 3.25 -17.20
N LEU A 373 1.83 2.94 -17.72
CA LEU A 373 3.11 3.25 -17.07
C LEU A 373 3.24 4.74 -16.73
N GLY A 374 2.77 5.62 -17.62
CA GLY A 374 2.81 7.07 -17.42
C GLY A 374 1.88 7.58 -16.30
N ILE A 375 0.82 6.84 -16.00
CA ILE A 375 -0.20 7.23 -15.01
C ILE A 375 -0.18 6.38 -13.74
N ASP A 376 0.57 5.28 -13.70
CA ASP A 376 0.71 4.41 -12.52
C ASP A 376 1.10 5.22 -11.28
N ARG A 377 1.90 6.27 -11.43
CA ARG A 377 2.29 7.14 -10.33
C ARG A 377 1.09 7.82 -9.67
N PHE A 378 0.16 8.37 -10.46
CA PHE A 378 -1.05 9.03 -9.96
C PHE A 378 -2.07 8.03 -9.39
N MET A 379 -2.17 6.86 -9.99
CA MET A 379 -2.99 5.78 -9.45
C MET A 379 -2.38 5.23 -8.15
N SER A 380 -1.06 5.25 -8.02
CA SER A 380 -0.36 4.81 -6.80
C SER A 380 -0.75 5.59 -5.56
N GLU A 381 -1.07 6.86 -5.70
CA GLU A 381 -1.54 7.72 -4.60
C GLU A 381 -2.88 7.23 -4.06
N ALA A 382 -3.88 7.07 -4.94
CA ALA A 382 -5.20 6.55 -4.55
C ALA A 382 -5.15 5.08 -4.07
N ARG A 383 -4.29 4.23 -4.67
CA ARG A 383 -4.03 2.87 -4.16
C ARG A 383 -3.58 2.92 -2.70
N ALA A 384 -2.51 3.69 -2.43
CA ALA A 384 -1.90 3.74 -1.12
C ALA A 384 -2.85 4.33 -0.07
N LEU A 385 -3.65 5.33 -0.44
CA LEU A 385 -4.70 5.91 0.42
C LEU A 385 -5.80 4.92 0.77
N THR A 386 -6.20 4.06 -0.16
CA THR A 386 -7.27 3.06 0.05
C THR A 386 -6.77 1.85 0.82
N ASN A 387 -5.48 1.50 0.66
CA ASN A 387 -4.83 0.43 1.41
C ASN A 387 -4.63 0.78 2.90
N LEU A 388 -4.45 2.07 3.20
CA LEU A 388 -4.35 2.60 4.57
C LEU A 388 -5.73 2.61 5.23
#